data_AF-A0A831U8Q4-F1
#
_entry.id   AF-A0A831U8Q4-F1
#
_cell.length_a   1.000
_cell.length_b   1.000
_cell.length_c   1.000
_cell.angle_alpha   90.00
_cell.angle_beta   90.00
_cell.angle_gamma   90.00
#
_symmetry.space_group_name_H-M   'P 1'
#
loop_
_entity.id
_entity.type
_entity.pdbx_description
1 polymer ?
#
loop_
_entity_poly.entity_id
_entity_poly.type
_entity_poly.pdbx_seq_one_letter_code
_entity_poly.pdbx_strand_id
1 'polypeptide(L)'
;SKVIQDLAAEHGVQQQRFRQEHEDCILCGLCVRICEEQMTAKAIGFQYRGEKRRVGAPFDKHSEVCRLCGACMYVCPACQLRCTYNEPDKAVCGGCLNLSPPCIEKDGFDDMMCYMGPCAACEISEES
;
A
#
# COMPACT_ATOMS: atom_id res chain seq x y z
N SER A 1 -6.78 0.69 -0.75
CA SER A 1 -5.45 1.20 -1.11
C SER A 1 -4.71 0.24 -2.01
N LYS A 2 -4.23 0.74 -3.16
CA LYS A 2 -3.33 0.01 -4.04
C LYS A 2 -1.98 -0.31 -3.37
N VAL A 3 -1.34 0.63 -2.68
CA VAL A 3 -0.09 0.35 -1.94
C VAL A 3 -0.23 -0.81 -0.97
N ILE A 4 -1.35 -0.89 -0.23
CA ILE A 4 -1.59 -2.01 0.69
C ILE A 4 -1.79 -3.33 -0.08
N GLN A 5 -2.44 -3.30 -1.24
CA GLN A 5 -2.63 -4.48 -2.10
C GLN A 5 -1.33 -4.95 -2.75
N ASP A 6 -0.47 -4.01 -3.16
CA ASP A 6 0.84 -4.31 -3.73
C ASP A 6 1.75 -4.95 -2.66
N LEU A 7 1.76 -4.41 -1.43
CA LEU A 7 2.46 -5.02 -0.29
C LEU A 7 1.91 -6.41 0.05
N ALA A 8 0.58 -6.59 0.02
CA ALA A 8 -0.04 -7.89 0.23
C ALA A 8 0.44 -8.90 -0.81
N ALA A 9 0.49 -8.50 -2.09
CA ALA A 9 0.95 -9.33 -3.18
C ALA A 9 2.44 -9.69 -3.06
N GLU A 10 3.30 -8.72 -2.72
CA GLU A 10 4.73 -8.95 -2.48
C GLU A 10 4.97 -10.01 -1.39
N HIS A 11 4.12 -10.03 -0.36
CA HIS A 11 4.17 -11.04 0.70
C HIS A 11 3.34 -12.30 0.43
N GLY A 12 2.86 -12.51 -0.80
CA GLY A 12 2.11 -13.70 -1.20
C GLY A 12 0.72 -13.81 -0.54
N VAL A 13 0.19 -12.71 -0.01
CA VAL A 13 -1.16 -12.66 0.58
C VAL A 13 -2.18 -12.50 -0.54
N GLN A 14 -2.87 -13.58 -0.85
CA GLN A 14 -3.82 -13.64 -1.97
C GLN A 14 -5.28 -13.61 -1.54
N GLN A 15 -5.57 -13.90 -0.27
CA GLN A 15 -6.92 -13.96 0.28
C GLN A 15 -6.92 -13.56 1.76
N GLN A 16 -8.02 -12.95 2.22
CA GLN A 16 -8.25 -12.62 3.62
C GLN A 16 -9.09 -13.71 4.29
N ARG A 17 -8.79 -14.00 5.56
CA ARG A 17 -9.57 -14.94 6.38
C ARG A 17 -10.75 -14.28 7.10
N PHE A 18 -10.65 -12.98 7.36
CA PHE A 18 -11.65 -12.21 8.07
C PHE A 18 -12.51 -11.42 7.07
N ARG A 19 -13.73 -11.10 7.48
CA ARG A 19 -14.59 -10.19 6.73
C ARG A 19 -13.87 -8.85 6.60
N GLN A 20 -13.90 -8.27 5.40
CA GLN A 20 -13.33 -6.95 5.16
C GLN A 20 -14.13 -5.90 5.95
N GLU A 21 -13.44 -5.18 6.82
CA GLU A 21 -13.96 -3.98 7.47
C GLU A 21 -13.58 -2.76 6.63
N HIS A 22 -14.45 -1.75 6.63
CA HIS A 22 -14.30 -0.54 5.82
C HIS A 22 -13.73 0.61 6.65
N GLU A 23 -12.60 0.34 7.31
CA GLU A 23 -11.88 1.35 8.05
C GLU A 23 -11.03 2.23 7.13
N ASP A 24 -11.03 3.53 7.39
CA ASP A 24 -10.29 4.52 6.59
C ASP A 24 -8.85 4.77 7.09
N CYS A 25 -8.44 4.13 8.20
CA CYS A 25 -7.13 4.35 8.81
C CYS A 25 -6.52 3.07 9.41
N ILE A 26 -5.34 2.69 8.93
CA ILE A 26 -4.56 1.55 9.45
C ILE A 26 -3.59 1.94 10.58
N LEU A 27 -3.75 3.14 11.16
CA LEU A 27 -2.94 3.66 12.26
C LEU A 27 -1.41 3.67 12.03
N CYS A 28 -0.95 3.75 10.76
CA CYS A 28 0.48 3.75 10.42
C CYS A 28 1.27 4.97 10.96
N GLY A 29 0.59 6.09 11.26
CA GLY A 29 1.20 7.28 11.85
C GLY A 29 1.98 8.18 10.88
N LEU A 30 2.02 7.87 9.57
CA LEU A 30 2.72 8.70 8.57
C LEU A 30 2.18 10.13 8.52
N CYS A 31 0.86 10.30 8.61
CA CYS A 31 0.21 11.61 8.64
C CYS A 31 0.60 12.45 9.87
N VAL A 32 0.73 11.81 11.04
CA VAL A 32 1.18 12.47 12.28
C VAL A 32 2.64 12.88 12.14
N ARG A 33 3.49 11.96 11.66
CA ARG A 33 4.92 12.19 11.47
C ARG A 33 5.20 13.33 10.50
N ILE A 34 4.57 13.36 9.32
CA ILE A 34 4.78 14.45 8.34
C ILE A 34 4.28 15.80 8.87
N CYS A 35 3.18 15.80 9.64
CA CYS A 35 2.62 17.01 10.23
C CYS A 35 3.56 17.59 11.31
N GLU A 36 4.23 16.73 12.06
CA GLU A 36 5.20 17.10 13.08
C GLU A 36 6.55 17.49 12.49
N GLU A 37 7.14 16.65 11.64
CA GLU A 37 8.53 16.78 11.19
C GLU A 37 8.68 17.74 10.01
N GLN A 38 7.92 17.52 8.93
CA GLN A 38 8.09 18.28 7.68
C GLN A 38 7.31 19.59 7.72
N MET A 39 6.09 19.55 8.24
CA MET A 39 5.22 20.74 8.29
C MET A 39 5.44 21.57 9.57
N THR A 40 6.13 21.02 10.58
CA THR A 40 6.38 21.67 11.89
C THR A 40 5.08 22.20 12.55
N ALA A 41 3.94 21.57 12.25
CA ALA A 41 2.64 22.05 12.70
C ALA A 41 2.18 21.31 13.97
N LYS A 42 2.40 19.99 14.04
CA LYS A 42 1.91 19.12 15.12
C LYS A 42 0.38 19.25 15.36
N ALA A 43 -0.38 19.50 14.30
CA ALA A 43 -1.82 19.78 14.37
C ALA A 43 -2.68 18.53 14.62
N ILE A 44 -2.17 17.34 14.29
CA ILE A 44 -2.86 16.06 14.45
C ILE A 44 -1.98 15.06 15.22
N GLY A 45 -2.62 14.14 15.93
CA GLY A 45 -1.94 13.10 16.70
C GLY A 45 -2.83 11.87 16.92
N PHE A 46 -2.32 10.91 17.69
CA PHE A 46 -3.13 9.77 18.14
C PHE A 46 -3.95 10.13 19.38
N GLN A 47 -5.23 9.83 19.33
CA GLN A 47 -6.17 9.97 20.44
C GLN A 47 -6.64 8.59 20.90
N TYR A 48 -7.09 8.51 22.16
CA TYR A 48 -7.55 7.28 22.82
C TYR A 48 -6.51 6.15 22.83
N ARG A 49 -6.94 4.94 23.21
CA ARG A 49 -6.10 3.74 23.36
C ARG A 49 -6.88 2.48 22.93
N GLY A 50 -6.14 1.43 22.61
CA GLY A 50 -6.70 0.14 22.19
C GLY A 50 -7.51 0.25 20.90
N GLU A 51 -8.62 -0.46 20.84
CA GLU A 51 -9.57 -0.47 19.72
C GLU A 51 -10.13 0.92 19.39
N LYS A 52 -10.27 1.80 20.40
CA LYS A 52 -10.79 3.17 20.18
C LYS A 52 -9.74 4.14 19.65
N ARG A 53 -8.50 3.70 19.45
CA ARG A 53 -7.40 4.57 19.03
C ARG A 53 -7.66 5.08 17.62
N ARG A 54 -7.57 6.41 17.44
CA ARG A 54 -7.74 7.06 16.13
C ARG A 54 -6.77 8.23 15.95
N VAL A 55 -6.60 8.67 14.71
CA VAL A 55 -5.90 9.92 14.40
C VAL A 55 -6.91 11.07 14.41
N GLY A 56 -6.52 12.21 14.99
CA GLY A 56 -7.29 13.45 14.87
C GLY A 56 -6.62 14.63 15.55
N ALA A 57 -7.25 15.79 15.49
CA ALA A 57 -6.81 16.97 16.21
C ALA A 57 -7.22 16.91 17.69
N PRO A 58 -6.52 17.60 18.60
CA PRO A 58 -6.89 17.62 20.02
C PRO A 58 -8.36 17.98 20.25
N PHE A 59 -9.07 17.18 21.05
CA PHE A 59 -10.50 17.35 21.35
C PHE A 59 -11.41 17.36 20.11
N ASP A 60 -10.96 16.78 19.00
CA ASP A 60 -11.61 16.81 17.69
C ASP A 60 -11.96 18.22 17.20
N LYS A 61 -11.23 19.24 17.69
CA LYS A 61 -11.37 20.63 17.25
C LYS A 61 -10.33 20.97 16.21
N HIS A 62 -10.72 21.76 15.22
CA HIS A 62 -9.78 22.28 14.24
C HIS A 62 -8.65 23.03 14.95
N SER A 63 -7.42 22.71 14.57
CA SER A 63 -6.23 23.30 15.16
C SER A 63 -5.84 24.53 14.35
N GLU A 64 -5.70 25.68 15.00
CA GLU A 64 -5.31 26.95 14.37
C GLU A 64 -3.91 26.91 13.73
N VAL A 65 -3.06 25.96 14.16
CA VAL A 65 -1.73 25.74 13.56
C VAL A 65 -1.78 24.90 12.28
N CYS A 66 -2.93 24.31 11.94
CA CYS A 66 -3.11 23.56 10.70
C CYS A 66 -3.27 24.50 9.50
N ARG A 67 -2.30 24.47 8.57
CA ARG A 67 -2.30 25.30 7.36
C ARG A 67 -3.09 24.73 6.19
N LEU A 68 -3.83 23.63 6.39
CA LEU A 68 -4.56 22.92 5.33
C LEU A 68 -3.71 22.52 4.11
N CYS A 69 -2.44 22.19 4.33
CA CYS A 69 -1.48 21.89 3.26
C CYS A 69 -1.73 20.56 2.51
N GLY A 70 -2.57 19.67 3.03
CA GLY A 70 -2.85 18.37 2.41
C GLY A 70 -1.75 17.31 2.49
N ALA A 71 -0.59 17.62 3.07
CA ALA A 71 0.56 16.69 3.17
C ALA A 71 0.19 15.37 3.88
N CYS A 72 -0.66 15.44 4.91
CA CYS A 72 -1.15 14.26 5.63
C CYS A 72 -1.99 13.32 4.75
N MET A 73 -2.77 13.84 3.80
CA MET A 73 -3.54 13.03 2.85
C MET A 73 -2.62 12.44 1.77
N TYR A 74 -1.67 13.24 1.28
CA TYR A 74 -0.74 12.82 0.24
C TYR A 74 0.11 11.60 0.64
N VAL A 75 0.62 11.58 1.88
CA VAL A 75 1.43 10.46 2.38
C VAL A 75 0.59 9.27 2.87
N CYS A 76 -0.73 9.42 3.00
CA CYS A 76 -1.57 8.40 3.62
C CYS A 76 -1.79 7.23 2.64
N PRO A 77 -1.32 6.00 2.95
CA PRO A 77 -1.54 4.87 2.06
C PRO A 77 -3.04 4.53 1.95
N ALA A 78 -3.83 4.76 3.01
CA ALA A 78 -5.26 4.48 3.00
C ALA A 78 -6.07 5.41 2.08
N CYS A 79 -5.57 6.62 1.80
CA CYS A 79 -6.21 7.58 0.89
C CYS A 79 -6.05 7.21 -0.60
N GLN A 80 -5.24 6.20 -0.92
CA GLN A 80 -5.09 5.73 -2.29
C GLN A 80 -6.24 4.79 -2.69
N LEU A 81 -6.74 4.95 -3.92
CA LEU A 81 -7.73 4.04 -4.49
C LEU A 81 -7.18 2.61 -4.61
N ARG A 82 -8.09 1.63 -4.46
CA ARG A 82 -7.80 0.19 -4.63
C ARG A 82 -8.06 -0.26 -6.07
N CYS A 83 -7.43 -1.36 -6.48
CA CYS A 83 -7.53 -1.92 -7.83
C CYS A 83 -8.93 -2.47 -8.18
N THR A 84 -9.64 -3.07 -7.22
CA THR A 84 -10.89 -3.79 -7.46
C THR A 84 -12.13 -2.90 -7.32
N TYR A 85 -12.09 -1.67 -7.83
CA TYR A 85 -13.12 -0.63 -7.64
C TYR A 85 -14.58 -1.14 -7.51
N ASN A 86 -14.98 -2.15 -8.32
CA ASN A 86 -16.33 -2.72 -8.37
C ASN A 86 -16.62 -3.91 -7.43
N GLU A 87 -15.63 -4.55 -6.80
CA GLU A 87 -15.81 -5.73 -5.95
C GLU A 87 -15.29 -5.46 -4.52
N PRO A 88 -16.13 -4.96 -3.60
CA PRO A 88 -15.69 -4.51 -2.30
C PRO A 88 -15.14 -5.62 -1.41
N ASP A 89 -15.66 -6.83 -1.54
CA ASP A 89 -15.32 -7.99 -0.71
C ASP A 89 -14.05 -8.71 -1.18
N LYS A 90 -13.64 -8.53 -2.45
CA LYS A 90 -12.42 -9.12 -3.02
C LYS A 90 -11.26 -8.11 -2.99
N ALA A 91 -11.07 -7.47 -1.85
CA ALA A 91 -10.08 -6.40 -1.71
C ALA A 91 -8.62 -6.90 -1.83
N VAL A 92 -8.35 -8.20 -1.68
CA VAL A 92 -7.06 -8.83 -1.97
C VAL A 92 -7.39 -10.00 -2.89
N CYS A 93 -6.96 -9.90 -4.14
CA CYS A 93 -7.31 -10.85 -5.20
C CYS A 93 -6.08 -11.52 -5.83
N GLY A 94 -4.86 -11.19 -5.37
CA GLY A 94 -3.61 -11.67 -5.98
C GLY A 94 -3.30 -11.07 -7.36
N GLY A 95 -4.13 -10.19 -7.92
CA GLY A 95 -3.90 -9.62 -9.26
C GLY A 95 -2.63 -8.77 -9.39
N CYS A 96 -2.05 -8.29 -8.28
CA CYS A 96 -0.80 -7.52 -8.27
C CYS A 96 0.43 -8.39 -7.97
N LEU A 97 0.30 -9.73 -7.97
CA LEU A 97 1.43 -10.64 -7.77
C LEU A 97 2.47 -10.44 -8.87
N ASN A 98 3.69 -10.15 -8.45
CA ASN A 98 4.86 -10.20 -9.31
C ASN A 98 5.41 -11.62 -9.26
N LEU A 99 4.93 -12.47 -10.15
CA LEU A 99 5.41 -13.85 -10.26
C LEU A 99 6.86 -13.82 -10.71
N SER A 100 7.74 -14.54 -10.00
CA SER A 100 9.10 -14.72 -10.47
C SER A 100 9.06 -15.42 -11.84
N PRO A 101 9.89 -14.97 -12.80
CA PRO A 101 9.95 -15.60 -14.10
C PRO A 101 10.27 -17.09 -13.96
N PRO A 102 9.51 -17.97 -14.64
CA PRO A 102 9.64 -19.41 -14.46
C PRO A 102 10.99 -19.97 -14.95
N CYS A 103 11.76 -19.19 -15.72
CA CYS A 103 13.02 -19.61 -16.34
C CYS A 103 14.29 -19.11 -15.63
N ILE A 104 14.30 -17.89 -15.07
CA ILE A 104 15.53 -17.27 -14.51
C ILE A 104 16.06 -18.03 -13.29
N GLU A 105 15.16 -18.64 -12.52
CA GLU A 105 15.51 -19.32 -11.26
C GLU A 105 15.55 -20.86 -11.38
N LYS A 106 15.37 -21.42 -12.58
CA LYS A 106 15.36 -22.88 -12.79
C LYS A 106 16.63 -23.38 -13.48
N ASP A 107 17.27 -24.36 -12.85
CA ASP A 107 18.40 -25.10 -13.44
C ASP A 107 18.03 -25.66 -14.82
N GLY A 108 18.86 -25.38 -15.84
CA GLY A 108 18.67 -25.87 -17.22
C GLY A 108 18.01 -24.89 -18.19
N PHE A 109 17.81 -23.62 -17.79
CA PHE A 109 17.25 -22.55 -18.65
C PHE A 109 18.18 -21.33 -18.77
N ASP A 110 19.50 -21.55 -18.69
CA ASP A 110 20.52 -20.48 -18.68
C ASP A 110 20.54 -19.63 -19.97
N ASP A 111 20.08 -20.18 -21.09
CA ASP A 111 20.04 -19.52 -22.41
C ASP A 111 18.73 -18.72 -22.66
N MET A 112 17.84 -18.67 -21.67
CA MET A 112 16.55 -17.97 -21.78
C MET A 112 16.64 -16.59 -21.13
N MET A 113 16.28 -15.56 -21.89
CA MET A 113 16.31 -14.17 -21.44
C MET A 113 14.91 -13.60 -21.26
N CYS A 114 14.80 -12.68 -20.31
CA CYS A 114 13.58 -11.93 -20.06
C CYS A 114 13.47 -10.73 -20.99
N TYR A 115 12.40 -10.65 -21.79
CA TYR A 115 12.22 -9.54 -22.73
C TYR A 115 11.09 -8.56 -22.34
N MET A 116 10.31 -8.84 -21.29
CA MET A 116 9.22 -7.97 -20.80
C MET A 116 9.31 -7.72 -19.28
N GLY A 117 8.88 -6.54 -18.81
CA GLY A 117 8.78 -6.21 -17.38
C GLY A 117 7.32 -6.02 -16.93
N PRO A 118 6.81 -6.73 -15.90
CA PRO A 118 7.43 -7.86 -15.20
C PRO A 118 7.63 -9.06 -16.12
N CYS A 119 8.55 -9.96 -15.76
CA CYS A 119 9.06 -11.04 -16.60
C CYS A 119 8.03 -12.15 -16.85
N ALA A 120 7.04 -11.85 -17.69
CA ALA A 120 5.91 -12.72 -17.97
C ALA A 120 6.19 -13.73 -19.10
N ALA A 121 7.29 -13.57 -19.83
CA ALA A 121 7.67 -14.44 -20.94
C ALA A 121 9.20 -14.55 -21.04
N CYS A 122 9.67 -15.76 -21.37
CA CYS A 122 11.08 -16.08 -21.57
C CYS A 122 11.27 -16.54 -23.01
N GLU A 123 12.27 -15.99 -23.69
CA GLU A 123 12.62 -16.36 -25.07
C GLU A 123 14.10 -16.77 -25.14
N ILE A 124 14.41 -17.64 -26.09
CA ILE A 124 15.79 -18.05 -26.37
C ILE A 124 16.50 -16.86 -27.01
N SER A 125 17.72 -16.52 -26.57
CA SER A 125 18.52 -15.52 -27.27
C SER A 125 18.87 -16.04 -28.67
N GLU A 126 18.32 -15.44 -29.72
CA GLU A 126 18.84 -15.68 -31.07
C GLU A 126 20.22 -15.03 -31.17
N GLU A 127 21.26 -15.85 -31.31
CA GLU A 127 22.63 -15.40 -31.56
C GLU A 127 22.65 -14.49 -32.80
N SER A 128 23.00 -13.22 -32.60
CA SER A 128 23.23 -12.22 -33.66
C SER A 128 24.69 -12.23 -34.12
#